data_AF-A0ABD1U7C7-F1
#
_entry.id   AF-A0ABD1U7C7-F1
#
_cell.length_a   1.000
_cell.length_b   1.000
_cell.length_c   1.000
_cell.angle_alpha   90.00
_cell.angle_beta   90.00
_cell.angle_gamma   90.00
#
_symmetry.space_group_name_H-M   'P 1'
#
loop_
_entity.id
_entity.type
_entity.pdbx_description
1 polymer ?
#
loop_
_entity_poly.entity_id
_entity_poly.type
_entity_poly.pdbx_seq_one_letter_code
_entity_poly.pdbx_strand_id
1 'polypeptide(L)'
;MEVKFQDSDETVFQSSFSDFPEDVQLCILSFLVPSELGSFACTSKKFVSLCRDDQRLWFSMCDRRWGSCTHLKRWGRGKISYKALYRILSEYENLIGFWRRCGITTTASVNSPPAPLLFFEWGPFYITGSRISPAKNGSYELIRSPFLWMSITSKGEPVNFLDPGGRFEFTDDLLMDSEKQGYLENELIQVNVSFIGKCHVVVEENLGSFEFGRMPSSGNVRGEEYQNVCGSPPDRLISEIYQYLANRTSPGGNGVSRRQRRREKEKHWRMRKWEPEHFVKIVNCSPTLARPLQGLWKGICDDTSLNFYLVSYDDIGGIACRKVGESSSSLACHAPVFWTSSTTFIEPPFSPEEDDIYSNRLHPRPPAESYHGEDLLICSDNGAVSHMLFINSSYDLVIPDLAGTTTNHRQCEGRIWQYENGTYGFGFLRDNYIIDLKHIAKNGHLLDTIEPCND
;
A
#
# COMPACT_ATOMS: atom_id res chain seq x y z
N MET A 1 -41.65 -42.67 -58.12
CA MET A 1 -40.20 -42.48 -57.91
C MET A 1 -40.06 -41.78 -56.57
N GLU A 2 -40.19 -42.53 -55.48
CA GLU A 2 -40.06 -42.01 -54.12
C GLU A 2 -38.61 -42.16 -53.70
N VAL A 3 -37.92 -41.04 -53.63
CA VAL A 3 -36.57 -40.95 -53.07
C VAL A 3 -36.71 -41.05 -51.56
N LYS A 4 -36.38 -42.20 -50.99
CA LYS A 4 -36.13 -42.32 -49.56
C LYS A 4 -34.82 -41.59 -49.26
N PHE A 5 -34.93 -40.42 -48.64
CA PHE A 5 -33.82 -39.81 -47.92
C PHE A 5 -33.50 -40.71 -46.73
N GLN A 6 -32.31 -41.27 -46.75
CA GLN A 6 -31.71 -41.98 -45.63
C GLN A 6 -31.20 -40.88 -44.70
N ASP A 7 -31.88 -40.66 -43.57
CA ASP A 7 -31.36 -39.84 -42.48
C ASP A 7 -30.00 -40.39 -42.08
N SER A 8 -28.96 -39.61 -42.33
CA SER A 8 -27.64 -39.82 -41.76
C SER A 8 -27.75 -39.61 -40.26
N ASP A 9 -27.62 -40.68 -39.48
CA ASP A 9 -27.35 -40.63 -38.04
C ASP A 9 -26.14 -39.71 -37.82
N GLU A 10 -26.39 -38.44 -37.47
CA GLU A 10 -25.39 -37.62 -36.80
C GLU A 10 -25.18 -38.25 -35.43
N THR A 11 -24.18 -39.12 -35.33
CA THR A 11 -23.67 -39.62 -34.06
C THR A 11 -23.13 -38.43 -33.27
N VAL A 12 -23.97 -37.87 -32.40
CA VAL A 12 -23.54 -36.89 -31.39
C VAL A 12 -22.51 -37.59 -30.51
N PHE A 13 -21.22 -37.35 -30.78
CA PHE A 13 -20.14 -37.79 -29.91
C PHE A 13 -20.26 -37.06 -28.59
N GLN A 14 -20.86 -37.72 -27.60
CA GLN A 14 -20.99 -37.20 -26.25
C GLN A 14 -19.67 -37.43 -25.52
N SER A 15 -18.72 -36.52 -25.70
CA SER A 15 -17.42 -36.57 -25.03
C SER A 15 -17.54 -36.15 -23.57
N SER A 16 -17.12 -37.00 -22.65
CA SER A 16 -16.98 -36.69 -21.24
C SER A 16 -15.73 -35.86 -20.98
N PHE A 17 -15.70 -35.04 -19.92
CA PHE A 17 -14.50 -34.28 -19.53
C PHE A 17 -13.27 -35.20 -19.32
N SER A 18 -13.50 -36.45 -18.90
CA SER A 18 -12.44 -37.45 -18.73
C SER A 18 -11.76 -37.89 -20.02
N ASP A 19 -12.40 -37.64 -21.16
CA ASP A 19 -11.95 -38.07 -22.49
C ASP A 19 -10.97 -37.07 -23.10
N PHE A 20 -10.90 -35.84 -22.57
CA PHE A 20 -9.86 -34.90 -22.95
C PHE A 20 -8.48 -35.38 -22.49
N PRO A 21 -7.41 -35.08 -23.24
CA PRO A 21 -6.04 -35.22 -22.75
C PRO A 21 -5.81 -34.48 -21.42
N GLU A 22 -4.91 -35.01 -20.60
CA GLU A 22 -4.67 -34.50 -19.24
C GLU A 22 -4.21 -33.03 -19.22
N ASP A 23 -3.36 -32.63 -20.15
CA ASP A 23 -2.90 -31.26 -20.36
C ASP A 23 -4.06 -30.30 -20.69
N VAL A 24 -5.00 -30.73 -21.52
CA VAL A 24 -6.22 -29.97 -21.83
C VAL A 24 -7.11 -29.84 -20.58
N GLN A 25 -7.29 -30.93 -19.82
CA GLN A 25 -8.02 -30.89 -18.56
C GLN A 25 -7.39 -29.90 -17.58
N LEU A 26 -6.07 -29.97 -17.37
CA LEU A 26 -5.33 -29.07 -16.47
C LEU A 26 -5.40 -27.62 -16.93
N CYS A 27 -5.31 -27.37 -18.25
CA CYS A 27 -5.49 -26.04 -18.82
C CYS A 27 -6.87 -25.47 -18.48
N ILE A 28 -7.95 -26.23 -18.71
CA ILE A 28 -9.32 -25.82 -18.37
C ILE A 28 -9.45 -25.56 -16.86
N LEU A 29 -8.93 -26.46 -16.04
CA LEU A 29 -8.98 -26.33 -14.58
C LEU A 29 -8.20 -25.11 -14.07
N SER A 30 -7.17 -24.65 -14.78
CA SER A 30 -6.40 -23.46 -14.40
C SER A 30 -7.18 -22.13 -14.50
N PHE A 31 -8.39 -22.15 -15.07
CA PHE A 31 -9.30 -20.99 -15.10
C PHE A 31 -10.19 -20.90 -13.86
N LEU A 32 -10.30 -21.97 -13.08
CA LEU A 32 -11.19 -22.04 -11.93
C LEU A 32 -10.56 -21.39 -10.69
N VAL A 33 -11.41 -20.90 -9.78
CA VAL A 33 -10.94 -20.48 -8.44
C VAL A 33 -10.75 -21.69 -7.51
N PRO A 34 -9.93 -21.59 -6.44
CA PRO A 34 -9.67 -22.72 -5.55
C PRO A 34 -10.91 -23.39 -4.95
N SER A 35 -11.99 -22.66 -4.70
CA SER A 35 -13.26 -23.21 -4.20
C SER A 35 -13.98 -24.07 -5.25
N GLU A 36 -13.95 -23.66 -6.51
CA GLU A 36 -14.49 -24.43 -7.64
C GLU A 36 -13.66 -25.69 -7.89
N LEU A 37 -12.33 -25.59 -7.81
CA LEU A 37 -11.45 -26.77 -7.87
C LEU A 37 -11.71 -27.75 -6.73
N GLY A 38 -11.97 -27.25 -5.53
CA GLY A 38 -12.37 -28.10 -4.40
C GLY A 38 -13.66 -28.86 -4.71
N SER A 39 -14.66 -28.17 -5.24
CA SER A 39 -15.94 -28.76 -5.63
C SER A 39 -15.79 -29.77 -6.76
N PHE A 40 -14.99 -29.45 -7.77
CA PHE A 40 -14.67 -30.34 -8.89
C PHE A 40 -13.93 -31.60 -8.42
N ALA A 41 -12.94 -31.45 -7.55
CA ALA A 41 -12.19 -32.58 -6.98
C ALA A 41 -13.12 -33.56 -6.26
N CYS A 42 -14.19 -33.10 -5.61
CA CYS A 42 -15.15 -33.96 -4.93
C CYS A 42 -15.96 -34.88 -5.86
N THR A 43 -15.97 -34.63 -7.18
CA THR A 43 -16.79 -35.41 -8.13
C THR A 43 -16.17 -36.77 -8.50
N SER A 44 -14.83 -36.93 -8.41
CA SER A 44 -14.16 -38.19 -8.73
C SER A 44 -12.76 -38.28 -8.12
N LYS A 45 -12.34 -39.49 -7.73
CA LYS A 45 -10.96 -39.75 -7.26
C LYS A 45 -9.90 -39.38 -8.30
N LYS A 46 -10.20 -39.54 -9.59
CA LYS A 46 -9.31 -39.14 -10.70
C LYS A 46 -9.13 -37.62 -10.73
N PHE A 47 -10.19 -36.87 -10.48
CA PHE A 47 -10.13 -35.40 -10.44
C PHE A 47 -9.46 -34.88 -9.17
N VAL A 48 -9.57 -35.60 -8.04
CA VAL A 48 -8.77 -35.30 -6.84
C VAL A 48 -7.27 -35.33 -7.14
N SER A 49 -6.77 -36.33 -7.88
CA SER A 49 -5.35 -36.39 -8.20
C SER A 49 -4.93 -35.25 -9.13
N LEU A 50 -5.77 -34.91 -10.12
CA LEU A 50 -5.51 -33.77 -11.02
C LEU A 50 -5.46 -32.44 -10.27
N CYS A 51 -6.40 -32.20 -9.36
CA CYS A 51 -6.43 -30.97 -8.55
C CYS A 51 -5.30 -30.89 -7.52
N ARG A 52 -4.59 -32.00 -7.25
CA ARG A 52 -3.42 -32.05 -6.36
C ARG A 52 -2.10 -31.85 -7.09
N ASP A 53 -2.10 -31.80 -8.43
CA ASP A 53 -0.86 -31.60 -9.20
C ASP A 53 -0.33 -30.17 -9.00
N ASP A 54 0.68 -30.04 -8.13
CA ASP A 54 1.29 -28.76 -7.79
C ASP A 54 2.07 -28.15 -8.97
N GLN A 55 2.79 -28.98 -9.72
CA GLN A 55 3.75 -28.51 -10.73
C GLN A 55 3.09 -28.12 -12.04
N ARG A 56 1.96 -28.76 -12.39
CA ARG A 56 1.21 -28.42 -13.61
C ARG A 56 0.05 -27.48 -13.30
N LEU A 57 -0.91 -27.92 -12.48
CA LEU A 57 -2.12 -27.13 -12.23
C LEU A 57 -1.83 -25.86 -11.44
N TRP A 58 -1.27 -25.99 -10.23
CA TRP A 58 -1.08 -24.84 -9.34
C TRP A 58 -0.04 -23.86 -9.89
N PHE A 59 0.99 -24.34 -10.58
CA PHE A 59 1.89 -23.48 -11.34
C PHE A 59 1.14 -22.68 -12.41
N SER A 60 0.36 -23.33 -13.28
CA SER A 60 -0.42 -22.64 -14.32
C SER A 60 -1.40 -21.63 -13.74
N MET A 61 -2.04 -21.94 -12.60
CA MET A 61 -2.91 -21.00 -11.92
C MET A 61 -2.16 -19.76 -11.42
N CYS A 62 -0.96 -19.94 -10.84
CA CYS A 62 -0.12 -18.83 -10.43
C CYS A 62 0.38 -18.01 -11.63
N ASP A 63 0.84 -18.69 -12.69
CA ASP A 63 1.43 -18.07 -13.88
C ASP A 63 0.42 -17.20 -14.63
N ARG A 64 -0.81 -17.70 -14.78
CA ARG A 64 -1.90 -16.94 -15.41
C ARG A 64 -2.26 -15.67 -14.66
N ARG A 65 -2.08 -15.62 -13.33
CA ARG A 65 -2.50 -14.48 -12.49
C ARG A 65 -1.36 -13.51 -12.16
N TRP A 66 -0.15 -14.02 -11.95
CA TRP A 66 1.00 -13.21 -11.51
C TRP A 66 2.26 -13.41 -12.36
N GLY A 67 2.29 -14.34 -13.32
CA GLY A 67 3.48 -14.64 -14.13
C GLY A 67 3.99 -13.46 -14.95
N SER A 68 3.11 -12.52 -15.32
CA SER A 68 3.49 -11.27 -15.99
C SER A 68 4.10 -10.22 -15.05
N CYS A 69 3.90 -10.35 -13.74
CA CYS A 69 4.30 -9.34 -12.75
C CYS A 69 5.40 -9.84 -11.81
N THR A 70 5.64 -11.15 -11.73
CA THR A 70 6.63 -11.74 -10.81
C THR A 70 7.20 -13.06 -11.33
N HIS A 71 8.40 -13.43 -10.87
CA HIS A 71 9.09 -14.66 -11.24
C HIS A 71 8.79 -15.79 -10.22
N LEU A 72 7.73 -16.54 -10.49
CA LEU A 72 7.21 -17.59 -9.60
C LEU A 72 8.27 -18.59 -9.08
N LYS A 73 9.23 -18.97 -9.92
CA LYS A 73 10.28 -19.95 -9.57
C LYS A 73 11.32 -19.41 -8.57
N ARG A 74 11.41 -18.09 -8.41
CA ARG A 74 12.36 -17.44 -7.48
C ARG A 74 11.79 -17.28 -6.06
N TRP A 75 10.47 -17.24 -5.92
CA TRP A 75 9.80 -17.15 -4.61
C TRP A 75 10.17 -18.33 -3.71
N GLY A 76 10.50 -18.06 -2.44
CA GLY A 76 10.91 -19.09 -1.48
C GLY A 76 12.09 -19.94 -1.97
N ARG A 77 12.99 -19.37 -2.79
CA ARG A 77 14.10 -20.06 -3.48
C ARG A 77 13.65 -21.25 -4.34
N GLY A 78 12.42 -21.22 -4.86
CA GLY A 78 11.84 -22.29 -5.67
C GLY A 78 11.50 -23.57 -4.90
N LYS A 79 11.54 -23.54 -3.56
CA LYS A 79 11.25 -24.71 -2.70
C LYS A 79 9.81 -24.74 -2.20
N ILE A 80 9.06 -23.65 -2.36
CA ILE A 80 7.67 -23.57 -1.95
C ILE A 80 6.76 -24.27 -2.97
N SER A 81 5.76 -25.02 -2.48
CA SER A 81 4.71 -25.56 -3.35
C SER A 81 3.91 -24.43 -3.99
N TYR A 82 3.55 -24.56 -5.26
CA TYR A 82 2.77 -23.54 -5.97
C TYR A 82 1.37 -23.34 -5.38
N LYS A 83 0.79 -24.37 -4.75
CA LYS A 83 -0.45 -24.24 -3.99
C LYS A 83 -0.32 -23.28 -2.81
N ALA A 84 0.76 -23.40 -2.04
CA ALA A 84 1.03 -22.47 -0.93
C ALA A 84 1.36 -21.07 -1.44
N LEU A 85 2.13 -20.98 -2.54
CA LEU A 85 2.46 -19.71 -3.19
C LEU A 85 1.19 -19.00 -3.67
N TYR A 86 0.24 -19.72 -4.30
CA TYR A 86 -1.03 -19.16 -4.76
C TYR A 86 -1.79 -18.46 -3.62
N ARG A 87 -1.86 -19.09 -2.45
CA ARG A 87 -2.52 -18.51 -1.27
C ARG A 87 -1.83 -17.22 -0.83
N ILE A 88 -0.50 -17.25 -0.70
CA ILE A 88 0.29 -16.10 -0.26
C ILE A 88 0.17 -14.95 -1.26
N LEU A 89 0.38 -15.20 -2.56
CA LEU A 89 0.27 -14.17 -3.60
C LEU A 89 -1.15 -13.60 -3.67
N SER A 90 -2.18 -14.42 -3.47
CA SER A 90 -3.57 -13.93 -3.42
C SER A 90 -3.87 -13.05 -2.21
N GLU A 91 -3.21 -13.27 -1.07
CA GLU A 91 -3.31 -12.37 0.08
C GLU A 91 -2.60 -11.05 -0.22
N TYR A 92 -1.38 -11.15 -0.77
CA TYR A 92 -0.52 -10.03 -1.12
C TYR A 92 -1.03 -9.18 -2.28
N GLU A 93 -1.83 -9.71 -3.19
CA GLU A 93 -2.48 -8.94 -4.25
C GLU A 93 -3.35 -7.80 -3.70
N ASN A 94 -3.94 -8.00 -2.51
CA ASN A 94 -4.68 -6.92 -1.85
C ASN A 94 -3.77 -5.77 -1.42
N LEU A 95 -2.46 -5.99 -1.26
CA LEU A 95 -1.48 -4.97 -0.91
C LEU A 95 -1.14 -4.07 -2.09
N ILE A 96 -1.26 -4.52 -3.33
CA ILE A 96 -0.80 -3.77 -4.51
C ILE A 96 -1.65 -2.51 -4.74
N GLY A 97 -0.98 -1.41 -5.08
CA GLY A 97 -1.57 -0.10 -5.36
C GLY A 97 -1.24 0.97 -4.32
N PHE A 98 -2.09 1.99 -4.21
CA PHE A 98 -1.84 3.17 -3.37
C PHE A 98 -2.39 3.02 -1.95
N TRP A 99 -1.62 3.53 -0.99
CA TRP A 99 -1.94 3.52 0.43
C TRP A 99 -1.61 4.87 1.06
N ARG A 100 -2.26 5.15 2.19
CA ARG A 100 -1.96 6.32 3.01
C ARG A 100 -1.87 5.90 4.47
N ARG A 101 -1.03 6.58 5.24
CA ARG A 101 -0.99 6.40 6.70
C ARG A 101 -2.31 6.85 7.33
N CYS A 102 -2.76 6.10 8.33
CA CYS A 102 -3.95 6.38 9.13
C CYS A 102 -3.55 6.50 10.60
N GLY A 103 -4.16 7.46 11.30
CA GLY A 103 -3.94 7.68 12.73
C GLY A 103 -3.22 8.98 13.03
N ILE A 104 -3.74 9.71 14.02
CA ILE A 104 -3.06 10.79 14.71
C ILE A 104 -2.19 10.10 15.75
N THR A 105 -0.86 10.21 15.65
CA THR A 105 -0.04 9.87 16.81
C THR A 105 -0.47 10.83 17.93
N THR A 106 -0.79 10.33 19.12
CA THR A 106 -1.18 11.17 20.27
C THR A 106 -0.06 12.15 20.70
N THR A 107 1.09 12.06 20.05
CA THR A 107 2.27 12.94 20.10
C THR A 107 2.49 13.69 18.78
N ALA A 108 1.44 13.89 17.98
CA ALA A 108 1.44 14.75 16.80
C ALA A 108 1.70 16.19 17.26
N SER A 109 2.96 16.46 17.56
CA SER A 109 3.49 17.81 17.63
C SER A 109 3.16 18.50 16.32
N VAL A 110 3.05 19.81 16.36
CA VAL A 110 2.89 20.70 15.21
C VAL A 110 3.95 20.43 14.10
N ASN A 111 4.98 19.63 14.39
CA ASN A 111 6.11 19.28 13.52
C ASN A 111 6.11 17.82 13.02
N SER A 112 5.06 17.02 13.25
CA SER A 112 4.99 15.67 12.67
C SER A 112 4.84 15.77 11.15
N PRO A 113 5.70 15.09 10.35
CA PRO A 113 5.59 15.17 8.91
C PRO A 113 4.23 14.59 8.47
N PRO A 114 3.58 15.24 7.50
CA PRO A 114 2.33 14.79 6.91
C PRO A 114 2.41 13.33 6.40
N ALA A 115 1.25 12.66 6.39
CA ALA A 115 1.13 11.26 6.03
C ALA A 115 1.64 11.01 4.60
N PRO A 116 2.74 10.25 4.40
CA PRO A 116 3.26 10.01 3.06
C PRO A 116 2.26 9.19 2.24
N LEU A 117 2.21 9.50 0.95
CA LEU A 117 1.56 8.64 -0.03
C LEU A 117 2.47 7.44 -0.28
N LEU A 118 1.90 6.24 -0.21
CA LEU A 118 2.64 5.00 -0.41
C LEU A 118 2.14 4.29 -1.66
N PHE A 119 3.04 3.57 -2.31
CA PHE A 119 2.74 2.74 -3.47
C PHE A 119 3.41 1.37 -3.30
N PHE A 120 2.62 0.31 -3.45
CA PHE A 120 3.08 -1.07 -3.39
C PHE A 120 2.96 -1.73 -4.75
N GLU A 121 4.01 -2.41 -5.17
CA GLU A 121 4.05 -3.13 -6.45
C GLU A 121 4.77 -4.46 -6.35
N TRP A 122 4.54 -5.30 -7.36
CA TRP A 122 5.24 -6.56 -7.54
C TRP A 122 6.68 -6.31 -7.98
N GLY A 123 7.62 -6.93 -7.26
CA GLY A 123 8.97 -7.18 -7.74
C GLY A 123 9.10 -8.61 -8.28
N PRO A 124 10.31 -8.99 -8.73
CA PRO A 124 10.56 -10.31 -9.31
C PRO A 124 10.30 -11.48 -8.35
N PHE A 125 10.50 -11.33 -7.04
CA PHE A 125 10.20 -12.37 -6.04
C PHE A 125 9.94 -11.77 -4.65
N TYR A 126 9.49 -10.52 -4.64
CA TYR A 126 9.18 -9.74 -3.46
C TYR A 126 8.11 -8.70 -3.84
N ILE A 127 7.63 -7.97 -2.84
CA ILE A 127 6.83 -6.77 -3.00
C ILE A 127 7.62 -5.61 -2.43
N THR A 128 7.60 -4.49 -3.13
CA THR A 128 8.22 -3.25 -2.67
C THR A 128 7.15 -2.22 -2.36
N GLY A 129 7.21 -1.68 -1.14
CA GLY A 129 6.55 -0.45 -0.75
C GLY A 129 7.50 0.73 -0.95
N SER A 130 7.02 1.76 -1.65
CA SER A 130 7.74 3.02 -1.87
C SER A 130 6.93 4.20 -1.36
N ARG A 131 7.62 5.18 -0.79
CA ARG A 131 7.08 6.51 -0.52
C ARG A 131 7.11 7.32 -1.81
N ILE A 132 6.01 8.01 -2.10
CA ILE A 132 5.86 8.85 -3.28
C ILE A 132 5.83 10.30 -2.82
N SER A 133 6.78 11.09 -3.29
CA SER A 133 6.90 12.52 -2.99
C SER A 133 7.03 13.33 -4.28
N PRO A 134 6.57 14.59 -4.28
CA PRO A 134 6.78 15.48 -5.42
C PRO A 134 8.26 15.87 -5.56
N ALA A 135 8.74 15.99 -6.79
CA ALA A 135 10.03 16.61 -7.07
C ALA A 135 9.99 18.11 -6.76
N LYS A 136 11.09 18.67 -6.24
CA LYS A 136 11.18 20.09 -5.84
C LYS A 136 11.61 21.04 -6.97
N ASN A 137 11.40 20.64 -8.22
CA ASN A 137 11.79 21.39 -9.42
C ASN A 137 10.61 22.08 -10.13
N GLY A 138 9.41 22.03 -9.54
CA GLY A 138 8.21 22.62 -10.13
C GLY A 138 7.69 21.88 -11.37
N SER A 139 8.07 20.61 -11.55
CA SER A 139 7.58 19.75 -12.62
C SER A 139 6.49 18.79 -12.13
N TYR A 140 5.97 17.95 -13.02
CA TYR A 140 5.06 16.85 -12.66
C TYR A 140 5.80 15.60 -12.14
N GLU A 141 7.12 15.66 -11.98
CA GLU A 141 7.94 14.52 -11.62
C GLU A 141 7.73 14.08 -10.17
N LEU A 142 7.84 12.77 -9.97
CA LEU A 142 7.66 12.08 -8.70
C LEU A 142 8.97 11.42 -8.30
N ILE A 143 9.36 11.61 -7.04
CA ILE A 143 10.46 10.87 -6.44
C ILE A 143 9.86 9.62 -5.80
N ARG A 144 10.47 8.49 -6.14
CA ARG A 144 10.11 7.19 -5.58
C ARG A 144 11.21 6.74 -4.63
N SER A 145 10.86 6.58 -3.35
CA SER A 145 11.79 6.13 -2.32
C SER A 145 11.33 4.80 -1.72
N PRO A 146 11.92 3.66 -2.14
CA PRO A 146 11.67 2.37 -1.51
C PRO A 146 11.91 2.41 0.00
N PHE A 147 11.07 1.74 0.77
CA PHE A 147 11.19 1.70 2.23
C PHE A 147 10.78 0.38 2.85
N LEU A 148 10.03 -0.47 2.14
CA LEU A 148 9.57 -1.75 2.66
C LEU A 148 9.75 -2.81 1.57
N TRP A 149 10.34 -3.94 1.92
CA TRP A 149 10.44 -5.12 1.07
C TRP A 149 9.81 -6.30 1.78
N MET A 150 8.97 -7.04 1.07
CA MET A 150 8.27 -8.21 1.58
C MET A 150 8.54 -9.40 0.69
N SER A 151 9.08 -10.47 1.25
CA SER A 151 9.33 -11.73 0.56
C SER A 151 8.92 -12.91 1.45
N ILE A 152 9.25 -14.13 1.04
CA ILE A 152 8.97 -15.35 1.81
C ILE A 152 10.19 -16.26 1.88
N THR A 153 10.33 -16.97 2.99
CA THR A 153 11.35 -18.01 3.17
C THR A 153 11.06 -19.24 2.31
N SER A 154 12.01 -20.17 2.26
CA SER A 154 11.80 -21.49 1.66
C SER A 154 10.70 -22.33 2.31
N LYS A 155 10.29 -21.99 3.54
CA LYS A 155 9.16 -22.60 4.25
C LYS A 155 7.83 -21.91 3.98
N GLY A 156 7.84 -20.79 3.26
CA GLY A 156 6.67 -19.95 3.03
C GLY A 156 6.33 -19.01 4.20
N GLU A 157 7.29 -18.73 5.08
CA GLU A 157 7.12 -17.75 6.16
C GLU A 157 7.44 -16.34 5.64
N PRO A 158 6.68 -15.29 6.03
CA PRO A 158 6.93 -13.94 5.58
C PRO A 158 8.25 -13.38 6.11
N VAL A 159 9.00 -12.69 5.25
CA VAL A 159 10.23 -11.98 5.60
C VAL A 159 10.11 -10.55 5.10
N ASN A 160 10.03 -9.59 6.01
CA ASN A 160 9.86 -8.19 5.66
C ASN A 160 10.94 -7.32 6.29
N PHE A 161 11.45 -6.38 5.50
CA PHE A 161 12.49 -5.44 5.91
C PHE A 161 12.01 -4.01 5.65
N LEU A 162 12.22 -3.14 6.63
CA LEU A 162 11.89 -1.73 6.59
C LEU A 162 13.18 -0.91 6.61
N ASP A 163 13.30 0.04 5.70
CA ASP A 163 14.27 1.13 5.73
C ASP A 163 13.57 2.44 6.12
N PRO A 164 13.75 2.92 7.36
CA PRO A 164 13.20 4.21 7.79
C PRO A 164 13.81 5.39 7.02
N GLY A 165 15.08 5.30 6.63
CA GLY A 165 15.85 6.37 6.01
C GLY A 165 15.70 6.46 4.50
N GLY A 166 15.27 5.37 3.84
CA GLY A 166 15.15 5.28 2.38
C GLY A 166 16.48 5.46 1.66
N ARG A 167 17.60 5.12 2.33
CA ARG A 167 18.98 5.26 1.83
C ARG A 167 19.55 3.94 1.34
N PHE A 168 18.84 2.84 1.60
CA PHE A 168 19.31 1.50 1.30
C PHE A 168 19.05 1.13 -0.16
N GLU A 169 20.12 0.90 -0.91
CA GLU A 169 20.05 0.29 -2.24
C GLU A 169 19.85 -1.21 -2.12
N PHE A 170 18.67 -1.68 -2.51
CA PHE A 170 18.29 -3.08 -2.37
C PHE A 170 18.83 -3.92 -3.53
N THR A 171 19.61 -4.97 -3.22
CA THR A 171 20.11 -5.94 -4.22
C THR A 171 19.45 -7.31 -4.05
N ASP A 172 19.16 -7.96 -5.18
CA ASP A 172 18.48 -9.25 -5.26
C ASP A 172 19.15 -10.36 -4.41
N ASP A 173 20.47 -10.27 -4.23
CA ASP A 173 21.28 -11.26 -3.50
C ASP A 173 21.00 -11.25 -1.98
N LEU A 174 20.61 -10.10 -1.41
CA LEU A 174 20.39 -9.96 0.04
C LEU A 174 19.17 -10.74 0.54
N LEU A 175 18.10 -10.80 -0.24
CA LEU A 175 16.93 -11.64 0.08
C LEU A 175 17.27 -13.12 -0.04
N MET A 176 18.11 -13.47 -1.01
CA MET A 176 18.53 -14.85 -1.24
C MET A 176 19.46 -15.35 -0.13
N ASP A 177 20.16 -14.48 0.59
CA ASP A 177 21.03 -14.86 1.72
C ASP A 177 20.45 -14.58 3.12
N SER A 178 19.24 -14.03 3.21
CA SER A 178 18.55 -13.71 4.48
C SER A 178 18.38 -14.90 5.44
N GLU A 179 18.28 -16.14 4.96
CA GLU A 179 18.27 -17.33 5.85
C GLU A 179 19.66 -17.70 6.41
N LYS A 180 20.75 -17.12 5.88
CA LYS A 180 22.13 -17.49 6.24
C LYS A 180 22.80 -16.51 7.20
N GLN A 181 22.39 -15.24 7.24
CA GLN A 181 23.12 -14.22 7.99
C GLN A 181 22.20 -13.39 8.90
N GLY A 182 22.34 -13.58 10.22
CA GLY A 182 21.74 -12.72 11.26
C GLY A 182 22.43 -11.36 11.43
N TYR A 183 23.03 -10.83 10.36
CA TYR A 183 23.76 -9.56 10.35
C TYR A 183 23.56 -8.88 9.00
N LEU A 184 22.37 -8.31 8.77
CA LEU A 184 22.28 -7.15 7.88
C LEU A 184 22.83 -5.96 8.67
N GLU A 185 23.80 -5.26 8.10
CA GLU A 185 24.42 -4.08 8.68
C GLU A 185 23.36 -3.04 9.06
N ASN A 186 23.11 -2.90 10.37
CA ASN A 186 22.62 -1.75 11.17
C ASN A 186 21.53 -0.78 10.65
N GLU A 187 20.96 -0.93 9.45
CA GLU A 187 20.04 0.06 8.86
C GLU A 187 18.64 -0.49 8.56
N LEU A 188 18.50 -1.79 8.25
CA LEU A 188 17.20 -2.42 7.98
C LEU A 188 16.58 -3.00 9.26
N ILE A 189 15.30 -2.69 9.48
CA ILE A 189 14.50 -3.19 10.60
C ILE A 189 13.62 -4.34 10.09
N GLN A 190 13.70 -5.51 10.74
CA GLN A 190 12.76 -6.59 10.42
C GLN A 190 11.37 -6.22 10.96
N VAL A 191 10.35 -6.32 10.11
CA VAL A 191 8.97 -5.95 10.45
C VAL A 191 7.98 -7.07 10.19
N ASN A 192 6.89 -7.05 10.92
CA ASN A 192 5.71 -7.86 10.66
C ASN A 192 4.66 -7.01 9.95
N VAL A 193 3.98 -7.59 8.97
CA VAL A 193 2.95 -6.92 8.18
C VAL A 193 1.64 -7.68 8.37
N SER A 194 0.74 -7.09 9.14
CA SER A 194 -0.52 -7.70 9.55
C SER A 194 -1.70 -7.09 8.79
N PHE A 195 -2.46 -7.92 8.08
CA PHE A 195 -3.64 -7.49 7.33
C PHE A 195 -4.88 -7.46 8.23
N ILE A 196 -5.51 -6.28 8.36
CA ILE A 196 -6.80 -6.09 9.02
C ILE A 196 -7.86 -5.95 7.92
N GLY A 197 -8.46 -7.08 7.55
CA GLY A 197 -9.35 -7.12 6.38
C GLY A 197 -8.60 -6.86 5.08
N LYS A 198 -9.28 -6.28 4.08
CA LYS A 198 -8.73 -6.09 2.71
C LYS A 198 -8.11 -4.72 2.45
N CYS A 199 -8.34 -3.75 3.33
CA CYS A 199 -8.04 -2.34 3.06
C CYS A 199 -7.24 -1.68 4.19
N HIS A 200 -6.79 -2.44 5.19
CA HIS A 200 -6.02 -1.92 6.31
C HIS A 200 -4.87 -2.88 6.60
N VAL A 201 -3.67 -2.31 6.71
CA VAL A 201 -2.44 -3.02 7.05
C VAL A 201 -1.78 -2.33 8.22
N VAL A 202 -1.19 -3.13 9.11
CA VAL A 202 -0.37 -2.66 10.23
C VAL A 202 1.04 -3.17 10.03
N VAL A 203 2.01 -2.26 10.08
CA VAL A 203 3.43 -2.60 10.07
C VAL A 203 3.94 -2.39 11.49
N GLU A 204 4.59 -3.41 12.04
CA GLU A 204 5.15 -3.40 13.39
C GLU A 204 6.55 -4.00 13.41
N GLU A 205 7.41 -3.55 14.31
CA GLU A 205 8.75 -4.12 14.45
C GLU A 205 8.66 -5.59 14.88
N ASN A 206 9.34 -6.47 14.15
CA ASN A 206 9.46 -7.87 14.52
C ASN A 206 10.50 -7.97 15.65
N LEU A 207 10.02 -7.73 16.87
CA LEU A 207 10.74 -8.08 18.08
C LEU A 207 10.68 -9.60 18.22
N GLY A 208 11.43 -10.30 17.36
CA GLY A 208 11.67 -11.73 17.50
C GLY A 208 11.96 -11.99 18.97
N SER A 209 11.24 -12.94 19.55
CA SER A 209 11.36 -13.33 20.95
C SER A 209 12.84 -13.45 21.33
N PHE A 210 13.38 -12.40 21.94
CA PHE A 210 14.56 -12.54 22.77
C PHE A 210 14.15 -13.56 23.81
N GLU A 211 14.77 -14.73 23.74
CA GLU A 211 14.61 -15.83 24.68
C GLU A 211 14.85 -15.33 26.11
N PHE A 212 13.79 -14.84 26.75
CA PHE A 212 13.67 -14.78 28.20
C PHE A 212 12.32 -15.37 28.57
N GLY A 213 12.35 -16.68 28.80
CA GLY A 213 11.35 -17.38 29.57
C GLY A 213 10.46 -18.29 28.75
N ARG A 214 10.75 -19.60 28.85
CA ARG A 214 9.74 -20.64 28.72
C ARG A 214 8.45 -20.16 29.41
N MET A 215 7.40 -19.88 28.64
CA MET A 215 6.06 -20.03 29.19
C MET A 215 5.69 -21.50 29.08
N PRO A 216 5.28 -22.14 30.18
CA PRO A 216 5.00 -23.57 30.19
C PRO A 216 3.73 -23.84 29.39
N SER A 217 3.79 -24.93 28.63
CA SER A 217 2.67 -25.54 27.93
C SER A 217 1.42 -25.59 28.83
N SER A 218 0.32 -25.04 28.31
CA SER A 218 -1.04 -25.32 28.76
C SER A 218 -1.32 -26.82 28.56
N GLY A 219 -1.05 -27.62 29.59
CA GLY A 219 -1.36 -29.04 29.66
C GLY A 219 -1.97 -29.37 31.01
N ASN A 220 -3.27 -29.64 31.00
CA ASN A 220 -4.08 -30.35 32.01
C ASN A 220 -4.04 -29.84 33.46
N VAL A 221 -5.16 -29.21 33.83
CA VAL A 221 -5.63 -29.11 35.21
C VAL A 221 -5.87 -30.52 35.77
N ARG A 222 -5.02 -30.93 36.70
CA ARG A 222 -5.44 -31.79 37.81
C ARG A 222 -4.58 -31.43 39.02
N GLY A 223 -5.24 -30.87 40.04
CA GLY A 223 -4.59 -30.34 41.22
C GLY A 223 -3.99 -31.43 42.10
N GLU A 224 -3.03 -31.01 42.93
CA GLU A 224 -2.78 -31.59 44.24
C GLU A 224 -2.04 -30.55 45.09
N GLU A 225 -2.72 -30.13 46.16
CA GLU A 225 -2.21 -29.29 47.24
C GLU A 225 -1.13 -30.03 48.03
N TYR A 226 0.02 -29.40 48.32
CA TYR A 226 0.83 -29.78 49.49
C TYR A 226 1.47 -28.57 50.16
N GLN A 227 0.75 -28.11 51.19
CA GLN A 227 1.18 -27.85 52.57
C GLN A 227 2.64 -27.42 52.86
N ASN A 228 2.74 -26.21 53.45
CA ASN A 228 3.85 -25.71 54.25
C ASN A 228 4.27 -26.70 55.37
N VAL A 229 5.54 -27.08 55.41
CA VAL A 229 6.20 -27.57 56.63
C VAL A 229 7.50 -26.81 56.82
N CYS A 230 7.59 -26.13 57.97
CA CYS A 230 8.72 -25.36 58.44
C CYS A 230 9.82 -26.30 58.95
N GLY A 231 11.03 -26.18 58.40
CA GLY A 231 12.27 -26.79 58.90
C GLY A 231 13.46 -25.94 58.47
N SER A 232 14.34 -25.59 59.41
CA SER A 232 15.47 -24.67 59.23
C SER A 232 16.32 -24.95 57.98
N PRO A 233 16.80 -23.91 57.26
CA PRO A 233 17.51 -24.11 56.00
C PRO A 233 18.92 -24.68 56.22
N PRO A 234 19.45 -25.48 55.27
CA PRO A 234 20.73 -26.17 55.39
C PRO A 234 21.93 -25.20 55.42
N ASP A 235 22.98 -25.56 56.16
CA ASP A 235 24.24 -24.79 56.37
C ASP A 235 24.88 -24.23 55.09
N ARG A 236 24.59 -24.82 53.92
CA ARG A 236 25.06 -24.34 52.61
C ARG A 236 24.47 -22.99 52.23
N LEU A 237 23.18 -22.77 52.50
CA LEU A 237 22.51 -21.48 52.26
C LEU A 237 23.03 -20.41 53.21
N ILE A 238 23.29 -20.77 54.46
CA ILE A 238 23.86 -19.86 55.45
C ILE A 238 25.28 -19.45 55.04
N SER A 239 26.10 -20.38 54.54
CA SER A 239 27.44 -20.10 54.03
C SER A 239 27.42 -19.19 52.80
N GLU A 240 26.48 -19.39 51.86
CA GLU A 240 26.29 -18.51 50.70
C GLU A 240 25.81 -17.12 51.11
N ILE A 241 24.93 -17.01 52.11
CA ILE A 241 24.46 -15.72 52.63
C ILE A 241 25.59 -14.98 53.34
N TYR A 242 26.41 -15.66 54.17
CA TYR A 242 27.57 -15.04 54.80
C TYR A 242 28.63 -14.62 53.78
N GLN A 243 28.87 -15.41 52.74
CA GLN A 243 29.80 -15.05 51.66
C GLN A 243 29.28 -13.90 50.81
N TYR A 244 27.97 -13.86 50.54
CA TYR A 244 27.31 -12.75 49.85
C TYR A 244 27.32 -11.45 50.66
N LEU A 245 27.16 -11.53 51.98
CA LEU A 245 27.22 -10.38 52.88
C LEU A 245 28.65 -9.91 53.15
N ALA A 246 29.62 -10.82 53.29
CA ALA A 246 31.03 -10.49 53.45
C ALA A 246 31.60 -9.73 52.24
N ASN A 247 31.09 -10.03 51.04
CA ASN A 247 31.49 -9.36 49.80
C ASN A 247 30.85 -7.96 49.62
N ARG A 248 29.98 -7.49 50.53
CA ARG A 248 29.39 -6.13 50.47
C ARG A 248 30.15 -5.06 51.25
N THR A 249 31.17 -5.43 52.03
CA THR A 249 31.89 -4.50 52.92
C THR A 249 33.17 -3.88 52.32
N SER A 250 33.34 -3.88 51.00
CA SER A 250 34.48 -3.21 50.34
C SER A 250 34.02 -2.01 49.50
N PRO A 251 34.41 -0.77 49.86
CA PRO A 251 34.10 0.43 49.09
C PRO A 251 35.08 0.54 47.92
N GLY A 252 34.83 -0.20 46.85
CA GLY A 252 35.67 -0.07 45.65
C GLY A 252 35.71 -1.33 44.82
N GLY A 253 34.78 -1.45 43.87
CA GLY A 253 34.87 -2.50 42.87
C GLY A 253 33.51 -2.92 42.37
N ASN A 254 32.92 -2.13 41.47
CA ASN A 254 31.93 -2.62 40.47
C ASN A 254 31.67 -1.55 39.39
N GLY A 255 32.76 -1.00 38.83
CA GLY A 255 32.67 -0.17 37.62
C GLY A 255 32.17 -0.95 36.41
N VAL A 256 32.35 -2.28 36.39
CA VAL A 256 32.01 -3.15 35.25
C VAL A 256 30.52 -3.47 35.19
N SER A 257 29.86 -3.84 36.30
CA SER A 257 28.41 -4.13 36.28
C SER A 257 27.56 -2.88 36.05
N ARG A 258 27.99 -1.72 36.58
CA ARG A 258 27.33 -0.43 36.34
C ARG A 258 27.54 0.06 34.91
N ARG A 259 28.72 -0.18 34.30
CA ARG A 259 28.97 0.07 32.86
C ARG A 259 28.19 -0.89 31.97
N GLN A 260 28.02 -2.16 32.35
CA GLN A 260 27.23 -3.11 31.58
C GLN A 260 25.74 -2.74 31.61
N ARG A 261 25.17 -2.42 32.78
CA ARG A 261 23.78 -1.92 32.88
C ARG A 261 23.58 -0.60 32.17
N ARG A 262 24.60 0.26 32.11
CA ARG A 262 24.55 1.53 31.34
C ARG A 262 24.65 1.27 29.84
N ARG A 263 25.48 0.32 29.39
CA ARG A 263 25.56 -0.12 27.98
C ARG A 263 24.31 -0.85 27.51
N GLU A 264 23.68 -1.67 28.36
CA GLU A 264 22.40 -2.33 28.06
C GLU A 264 21.25 -1.32 28.03
N LYS A 265 21.21 -0.36 28.96
CA LYS A 265 20.26 0.76 28.87
C LYS A 265 20.53 1.65 27.66
N GLU A 266 21.78 1.95 27.31
CA GLU A 266 22.14 2.72 26.11
C GLU A 266 21.77 1.99 24.82
N LYS A 267 21.84 0.65 24.78
CA LYS A 267 21.29 -0.16 23.68
C LYS A 267 19.76 -0.08 23.62
N HIS A 268 19.08 -0.13 24.77
CA HIS A 268 17.62 0.06 24.83
C HIS A 268 17.17 1.50 24.50
N TRP A 269 17.99 2.52 24.78
CA TRP A 269 17.71 3.91 24.39
C TRP A 269 17.97 4.17 22.90
N ARG A 270 18.89 3.42 22.26
CA ARG A 270 19.08 3.44 20.80
C ARG A 270 17.98 2.69 20.05
N MET A 271 17.42 1.65 20.65
CA MET A 271 16.23 0.94 20.18
C MET A 271 14.97 1.68 20.64
N ARG A 272 14.77 2.89 20.11
CA ARG A 272 13.52 3.64 20.28
C ARG A 272 12.42 2.76 19.66
N LYS A 273 11.66 2.04 20.50
CA LYS A 273 10.57 1.14 20.10
C LYS A 273 9.78 1.80 18.97
N TRP A 274 9.85 1.22 17.77
CA TRP A 274 9.15 1.81 16.62
C TRP A 274 7.66 1.62 16.83
N GLU A 275 6.90 2.72 16.79
CA GLU A 275 5.45 2.66 16.99
C GLU A 275 4.78 2.00 15.77
N PRO A 276 3.81 1.10 15.95
CA PRO A 276 3.11 0.48 14.84
C PRO A 276 2.51 1.52 13.90
N GLU A 277 2.74 1.35 12.60
CA GLU A 277 2.19 2.22 11.57
C GLU A 277 0.99 1.56 10.89
N HIS A 278 -0.13 2.29 10.86
CA HIS A 278 -1.36 1.85 10.24
C HIS A 278 -1.51 2.47 8.85
N PHE A 279 -1.82 1.66 7.86
CA PHE A 279 -2.00 2.09 6.47
C PHE A 279 -3.36 1.66 5.94
N VAL A 280 -4.04 2.57 5.25
CA VAL A 280 -5.34 2.32 4.63
C VAL A 280 -5.23 2.42 3.12
N LYS A 281 -5.79 1.44 2.41
CA LYS A 281 -5.78 1.35 0.95
C LYS A 281 -6.61 2.46 0.32
N ILE A 282 -6.10 3.04 -0.75
CA ILE A 282 -6.84 3.94 -1.63
C ILE A 282 -7.44 3.08 -2.75
N VAL A 283 -8.68 2.61 -2.53
CA VAL A 283 -9.35 1.65 -3.44
C VAL A 283 -9.72 2.29 -4.79
N ASN A 284 -10.22 3.51 -4.76
CA ASN A 284 -10.73 4.24 -5.93
C ASN A 284 -9.66 5.18 -6.49
N CYS A 285 -8.52 4.64 -6.91
CA CYS A 285 -7.36 5.43 -7.37
C CYS A 285 -7.39 5.82 -8.86
N SER A 286 -8.37 5.35 -9.64
CA SER A 286 -8.50 5.66 -11.06
C SER A 286 -9.94 6.01 -11.46
N PRO A 287 -10.13 6.83 -12.51
CA PRO A 287 -11.44 7.11 -13.06
C PRO A 287 -12.17 5.91 -13.62
N THR A 288 -13.49 6.02 -13.67
CA THR A 288 -14.37 5.07 -14.36
C THR A 288 -15.35 5.85 -15.22
N LEU A 289 -15.97 5.19 -16.21
CA LEU A 289 -16.97 5.84 -17.07
C LEU A 289 -18.12 6.46 -16.28
N ALA A 290 -18.56 5.82 -15.19
CA ALA A 290 -19.62 6.34 -14.33
C ALA A 290 -19.14 7.42 -13.34
N ARG A 291 -17.84 7.49 -13.07
CA ARG A 291 -17.22 8.41 -12.10
C ARG A 291 -15.91 8.96 -12.69
N PRO A 292 -16.00 9.89 -13.65
CA PRO A 292 -14.84 10.32 -14.44
C PRO A 292 -13.82 11.14 -13.63
N LEU A 293 -14.24 11.83 -12.57
CA LEU A 293 -13.34 12.63 -11.74
C LEU A 293 -12.68 11.81 -10.62
N GLN A 294 -13.17 10.60 -10.36
CA GLN A 294 -12.73 9.77 -9.25
C GLN A 294 -11.28 9.34 -9.46
N GLY A 295 -10.45 9.41 -8.43
CA GLY A 295 -9.09 8.90 -8.54
C GLY A 295 -8.07 9.65 -7.72
N LEU A 296 -6.83 9.20 -7.87
CA LEU A 296 -5.66 9.88 -7.35
C LEU A 296 -4.98 10.66 -8.48
N TRP A 297 -4.76 11.94 -8.22
CA TRP A 297 -4.32 12.93 -9.19
C TRP A 297 -3.15 13.73 -8.66
N LYS A 298 -2.41 14.38 -9.55
CA LYS A 298 -1.33 15.31 -9.22
C LYS A 298 -1.52 16.63 -9.96
N GLY A 299 -1.29 17.75 -9.28
CA GLY A 299 -1.50 19.10 -9.83
C GLY A 299 -0.49 20.09 -9.30
N ILE A 300 -0.07 21.02 -10.17
CA ILE A 300 0.86 22.10 -9.82
C ILE A 300 0.05 23.27 -9.27
N CYS A 301 0.46 23.76 -8.10
CA CYS A 301 -0.14 24.91 -7.44
C CYS A 301 0.50 26.24 -7.91
N ASP A 302 -0.08 27.34 -7.46
CA ASP A 302 0.41 28.70 -7.70
C ASP A 302 1.82 28.94 -7.16
N ASP A 303 2.16 28.30 -6.04
CA ASP A 303 3.50 28.28 -5.45
C ASP A 303 4.50 27.37 -6.17
N THR A 304 4.14 26.88 -7.36
CA THR A 304 4.86 25.89 -8.18
C THR A 304 5.10 24.55 -7.50
N SER A 305 4.50 24.28 -6.34
CA SER A 305 4.56 22.97 -5.69
C SER A 305 3.65 21.97 -6.38
N LEU A 306 4.13 20.73 -6.52
CA LEU A 306 3.30 19.62 -6.97
C LEU A 306 2.60 18.98 -5.77
N ASN A 307 1.29 18.85 -5.85
CA ASN A 307 0.46 18.30 -4.79
C ASN A 307 -0.38 17.11 -5.29
N PHE A 308 -0.68 16.16 -4.40
CA PHE A 308 -1.55 15.03 -4.72
C PHE A 308 -2.98 15.28 -4.23
N TYR A 309 -3.94 14.90 -5.06
CA TYR A 309 -5.36 15.10 -4.84
C TYR A 309 -6.09 13.78 -4.97
N LEU A 310 -6.90 13.45 -3.98
CA LEU A 310 -7.78 12.28 -4.02
C LEU A 310 -9.22 12.75 -4.15
N VAL A 311 -9.85 12.37 -5.25
CA VAL A 311 -11.25 12.67 -5.54
C VAL A 311 -12.09 11.43 -5.40
N SER A 312 -13.15 11.54 -4.61
CA SER A 312 -14.08 10.46 -4.31
C SER A 312 -15.52 10.94 -4.41
N TYR A 313 -16.39 10.06 -4.91
CA TYR A 313 -17.82 10.26 -4.92
C TYR A 313 -18.40 9.68 -3.64
N ASP A 314 -19.22 10.46 -2.93
CA ASP A 314 -19.95 10.03 -1.74
C ASP A 314 -21.22 9.24 -2.10
N ASP A 315 -21.88 8.68 -1.09
CA ASP A 315 -23.07 7.83 -1.25
C ASP A 315 -24.31 8.62 -1.71
N ILE A 316 -24.30 9.95 -1.54
CA ILE A 316 -25.38 10.85 -1.95
C ILE A 316 -25.09 11.42 -3.36
N GLY A 317 -23.97 10.99 -3.98
CA GLY A 317 -23.55 11.38 -5.32
C GLY A 317 -22.62 12.59 -5.36
N GLY A 318 -22.38 13.28 -4.24
CA GLY A 318 -21.49 14.42 -4.16
C GLY A 318 -20.03 14.04 -4.44
N ILE A 319 -19.24 15.04 -4.85
CA ILE A 319 -17.83 14.88 -5.24
C ILE A 319 -16.99 15.64 -4.23
N ALA A 320 -16.11 14.92 -3.53
CA ALA A 320 -15.16 15.48 -2.58
C ALA A 320 -13.73 15.33 -3.11
N CYS A 321 -12.98 16.43 -3.12
CA CYS A 321 -11.54 16.43 -3.38
C CYS A 321 -10.80 16.75 -2.09
N ARG A 322 -9.71 16.03 -1.81
CA ARG A 322 -8.82 16.29 -0.67
C ARG A 322 -7.37 16.15 -1.07
N LYS A 323 -6.51 16.95 -0.44
CA LYS A 323 -5.06 16.84 -0.59
C LYS A 323 -4.56 15.60 0.17
N VAL A 324 -3.63 14.85 -0.41
CA VAL A 324 -2.98 13.69 0.21
C VAL A 324 -1.47 13.76 0.02
N GLY A 325 -0.70 13.04 0.84
CA GLY A 325 0.77 13.07 0.79
C GLY A 325 1.38 14.18 1.64
N GLU A 326 2.65 14.49 1.37
CA GLU A 326 3.48 15.31 2.25
C GLU A 326 3.13 16.82 2.17
N SER A 327 2.08 17.29 2.85
CA SER A 327 1.81 18.72 3.06
C SER A 327 2.35 19.27 4.38
N SER A 328 3.15 20.34 4.35
CA SER A 328 3.77 20.98 5.52
C SER A 328 2.80 21.44 6.64
N SER A 329 1.48 21.40 6.42
CA SER A 329 0.47 21.77 7.41
C SER A 329 -0.25 20.55 8.02
N SER A 330 0.13 20.23 9.27
CA SER A 330 -0.38 19.12 10.08
C SER A 330 -1.92 19.10 10.29
N LEU A 331 -2.60 20.24 10.16
CA LEU A 331 -4.05 20.37 10.41
C LEU A 331 -4.93 20.30 9.15
N ALA A 332 -4.34 20.31 7.94
CA ALA A 332 -5.09 20.42 6.68
C ALA A 332 -5.30 19.08 5.95
N CYS A 333 -4.65 18.00 6.39
CA CYS A 333 -4.64 16.69 5.69
C CYS A 333 -6.00 15.97 5.60
N HIS A 334 -7.02 16.43 6.34
CA HIS A 334 -8.34 15.82 6.38
C HIS A 334 -9.47 16.72 5.86
N ALA A 335 -9.17 17.97 5.55
CA ALA A 335 -10.16 18.90 5.00
C ALA A 335 -10.31 18.69 3.48
N PRO A 336 -11.54 18.68 2.94
CA PRO A 336 -11.74 18.73 1.51
C PRO A 336 -11.22 20.06 0.94
N VAL A 337 -10.47 19.99 -0.16
CA VAL A 337 -10.08 21.13 -1.00
C VAL A 337 -11.32 21.77 -1.60
N PHE A 338 -12.23 20.92 -2.10
CA PHE A 338 -13.57 21.33 -2.52
C PHE A 338 -14.56 20.19 -2.28
N TRP A 339 -15.83 20.56 -2.18
CA TRP A 339 -16.94 19.61 -2.26
C TRP A 339 -18.04 20.18 -3.16
N THR A 340 -18.69 19.29 -3.91
CA THR A 340 -19.88 19.65 -4.66
C THR A 340 -20.95 18.58 -4.56
N SER A 341 -22.19 18.99 -4.29
CA SER A 341 -23.37 18.12 -4.48
C SER A 341 -23.87 18.12 -5.92
N SER A 342 -23.29 18.95 -6.79
CA SER A 342 -23.67 19.01 -8.21
C SER A 342 -23.08 17.81 -8.93
N THR A 343 -23.96 16.95 -9.43
CA THR A 343 -23.59 15.76 -10.21
C THR A 343 -23.92 15.90 -11.69
N THR A 344 -24.66 16.93 -12.07
CA THR A 344 -25.08 17.20 -13.44
C THR A 344 -24.02 18.03 -14.14
N PHE A 345 -23.29 17.39 -15.04
CA PHE A 345 -22.36 18.06 -15.94
C PHE A 345 -23.10 18.99 -16.89
N ILE A 346 -22.52 20.18 -17.07
CA ILE A 346 -22.92 21.13 -18.10
C ILE A 346 -22.13 20.79 -19.35
N GLU A 347 -22.83 20.57 -20.44
CA GLU A 347 -22.25 20.28 -21.76
C GLU A 347 -22.13 21.57 -22.59
N PRO A 348 -21.17 21.64 -23.53
CA PRO A 348 -21.05 22.76 -24.45
C PRO A 348 -22.30 22.85 -25.38
N PRO A 349 -22.63 24.05 -25.88
CA PRO A 349 -21.89 25.31 -25.72
C PRO A 349 -22.11 25.94 -24.34
N PHE A 350 -21.02 26.44 -23.73
CA PHE A 350 -21.08 27.18 -22.48
C PHE A 350 -21.57 28.62 -22.71
N SER A 351 -22.00 29.29 -21.65
CA SER A 351 -22.37 30.71 -21.73
C SER A 351 -21.11 31.57 -21.95
N PRO A 352 -21.22 32.73 -22.64
CA PRO A 352 -20.09 33.62 -22.88
C PRO A 352 -19.33 34.00 -21.61
N GLU A 353 -20.05 34.13 -20.49
CA GLU A 353 -19.45 34.41 -19.18
C GLU A 353 -18.57 33.27 -18.67
N GLU A 354 -18.96 32.01 -18.88
CA GLU A 354 -18.19 30.85 -18.40
C GLU A 354 -16.98 30.57 -19.29
N ASP A 355 -17.11 30.81 -20.60
CA ASP A 355 -15.98 30.79 -21.54
C ASP A 355 -14.95 31.87 -21.20
N ASP A 356 -15.39 33.07 -20.82
CA ASP A 356 -14.51 34.17 -20.38
C ASP A 356 -13.81 33.82 -19.05
N ILE A 357 -14.54 33.22 -18.10
CA ILE A 357 -13.99 32.77 -16.82
C ILE A 357 -12.88 31.73 -17.03
N TYR A 358 -13.06 30.78 -17.94
CA TYR A 358 -12.04 29.77 -18.23
C TYR A 358 -10.85 30.40 -18.98
N SER A 359 -11.13 31.16 -20.04
CA SER A 359 -10.09 31.67 -20.96
C SER A 359 -9.16 32.71 -20.33
N ASN A 360 -9.64 33.48 -19.35
CA ASN A 360 -8.86 34.53 -18.70
C ASN A 360 -8.01 34.05 -17.51
N ARG A 361 -8.04 32.75 -17.17
CA ARG A 361 -7.31 32.22 -16.03
C ARG A 361 -5.94 31.66 -16.39
N LEU A 362 -5.03 31.77 -15.43
CA LEU A 362 -3.70 31.19 -15.53
C LEU A 362 -3.76 29.68 -15.23
N HIS A 363 -3.04 28.91 -16.03
CA HIS A 363 -2.83 27.48 -15.78
C HIS A 363 -1.38 27.30 -15.32
N PRO A 364 -1.10 27.00 -14.03
CA PRO A 364 0.25 26.75 -13.54
C PRO A 364 0.89 25.59 -14.31
N ARG A 365 2.07 25.82 -14.88
CA ARG A 365 2.80 24.86 -15.70
C ARG A 365 4.26 24.78 -15.27
N PRO A 366 4.94 23.64 -15.52
CA PRO A 366 6.37 23.53 -15.29
C PRO A 366 7.17 24.60 -16.05
N PRO A 367 8.31 25.06 -15.52
CA PRO A 367 9.25 25.90 -16.26
C PRO A 367 9.71 25.21 -17.56
N ALA A 368 9.76 25.94 -18.67
CA ALA A 368 9.96 25.42 -20.03
C ALA A 368 11.34 24.77 -20.31
N GLU A 369 12.24 24.69 -19.33
CA GLU A 369 13.66 24.34 -19.56
C GLU A 369 14.01 22.84 -19.41
N SER A 370 13.04 21.93 -19.29
CA SER A 370 13.32 20.50 -19.02
C SER A 370 12.89 19.51 -20.11
N TYR A 371 12.43 19.96 -21.28
CA TYR A 371 12.13 19.07 -22.41
C TYR A 371 13.33 18.96 -23.37
N HIS A 372 14.26 18.06 -23.07
CA HIS A 372 15.17 17.52 -24.10
C HIS A 372 14.46 16.39 -24.84
N GLY A 373 13.73 16.73 -25.90
CA GLY A 373 13.10 15.79 -26.80
C GLY A 373 12.16 16.53 -27.75
N GLU A 374 12.24 16.21 -29.04
CA GLU A 374 11.52 16.84 -30.14
C GLU A 374 9.99 16.83 -29.95
N ASP A 375 9.43 17.85 -29.31
CA ASP A 375 7.98 18.14 -29.31
C ASP A 375 7.71 19.64 -28.99
N LEU A 376 8.46 20.52 -29.65
CA LEU A 376 8.37 21.99 -29.49
C LEU A 376 7.09 22.63 -30.11
N LEU A 377 5.97 21.90 -30.17
CA LEU A 377 4.69 22.39 -30.73
C LEU A 377 3.42 21.88 -30.02
N ILE A 378 3.42 21.70 -28.70
CA ILE A 378 2.16 21.43 -27.97
C ILE A 378 1.63 22.71 -27.30
N CYS A 379 0.98 23.52 -28.13
CA CYS A 379 -0.09 24.42 -27.68
C CYS A 379 -1.14 23.61 -26.90
N SER A 380 -1.56 24.10 -25.73
CA SER A 380 -2.81 23.69 -25.06
C SER A 380 -3.03 22.18 -24.85
N ASP A 381 -2.16 21.53 -24.08
CA ASP A 381 -2.31 20.10 -23.75
C ASP A 381 -3.49 19.78 -22.78
N ASN A 382 -4.23 20.80 -22.34
CA ASN A 382 -5.42 20.63 -21.50
C ASN A 382 -6.66 20.19 -22.30
N GLY A 383 -6.57 20.05 -23.62
CA GLY A 383 -7.73 19.70 -24.46
C GLY A 383 -8.85 20.75 -24.43
N ALA A 384 -9.87 20.57 -25.25
CA ALA A 384 -11.09 21.37 -25.12
C ALA A 384 -11.84 20.97 -23.85
N VAL A 385 -12.54 21.93 -23.23
CA VAL A 385 -13.45 21.64 -22.11
C VAL A 385 -14.65 20.87 -22.67
N SER A 386 -14.76 19.61 -22.27
CA SER A 386 -15.86 18.72 -22.66
C SER A 386 -17.08 18.92 -21.78
N HIS A 387 -16.87 19.14 -20.48
CA HIS A 387 -17.95 19.27 -19.50
C HIS A 387 -17.52 20.18 -18.35
N MET A 388 -18.48 20.79 -17.67
CA MET A 388 -18.24 21.65 -16.51
C MET A 388 -19.14 21.29 -15.32
N LEU A 389 -18.64 21.46 -14.11
CA LEU A 389 -19.42 21.36 -12.87
C LEU A 389 -19.20 22.59 -11.99
N PHE A 390 -20.25 22.98 -11.26
CA PHE A 390 -20.16 24.00 -10.23
C PHE A 390 -19.65 23.41 -8.91
N ILE A 391 -18.78 24.16 -8.24
CA ILE A 391 -18.38 23.92 -6.85
C ILE A 391 -19.26 24.79 -5.97
N ASN A 392 -20.04 24.15 -5.09
CA ASN A 392 -21.02 24.82 -4.24
C ASN A 392 -20.61 24.94 -2.76
N SER A 393 -19.45 24.40 -2.38
CA SER A 393 -18.90 24.54 -1.03
C SER A 393 -17.37 24.53 -1.04
N SER A 394 -16.78 25.54 -0.40
CA SER A 394 -15.38 25.50 0.04
C SER A 394 -15.33 25.41 1.57
N TYR A 395 -14.26 24.82 2.11
CA TYR A 395 -14.15 24.41 3.52
C TYR A 395 -14.23 25.54 4.55
N ASP A 396 -14.22 26.82 4.14
CA ASP A 396 -14.46 27.96 5.04
C ASP A 396 -15.84 27.90 5.74
N LEU A 397 -16.74 27.02 5.29
CA LEU A 397 -18.08 26.82 5.84
C LEU A 397 -18.20 25.72 6.91
N VAL A 398 -17.14 24.97 7.24
CA VAL A 398 -17.24 23.73 8.06
C VAL A 398 -16.56 23.83 9.44
N ILE A 399 -15.93 24.98 9.78
CA ILE A 399 -15.40 25.22 11.15
C ILE A 399 -16.43 26.04 11.95
N PRO A 400 -17.09 25.48 12.98
CA PRO A 400 -18.11 26.20 13.75
C PRO A 400 -17.58 27.44 14.50
N ASP A 401 -16.29 27.43 14.86
CA ASP A 401 -15.66 28.48 15.68
C ASP A 401 -15.03 29.62 14.84
N LEU A 402 -15.01 29.50 13.51
CA LEU A 402 -14.55 30.55 12.59
C LEU A 402 -15.70 31.17 11.78
N ALA A 403 -16.96 30.83 12.10
CA ALA A 403 -18.15 31.47 11.56
C ALA A 403 -18.34 32.88 12.16
N GLY A 404 -17.31 33.71 12.05
CA GLY A 404 -17.43 35.15 12.18
C GLY A 404 -18.26 35.67 11.01
N THR A 405 -19.44 36.18 11.32
CA THR A 405 -20.27 37.09 10.52
C THR A 405 -19.59 37.64 9.25
N THR A 406 -20.19 37.34 8.08
CA THR A 406 -19.86 37.78 6.70
C THR A 406 -18.94 36.89 5.85
N THR A 407 -19.36 35.67 5.52
CA THR A 407 -18.78 34.95 4.37
C THR A 407 -19.59 35.25 3.10
N ASN A 408 -19.01 36.02 2.17
CA ASN A 408 -19.62 36.27 0.87
C ASN A 408 -19.74 34.93 0.11
N HIS A 409 -20.94 34.51 -0.27
CA HIS A 409 -21.17 33.26 -1.03
C HIS A 409 -20.26 33.11 -2.28
N ARG A 410 -19.88 34.23 -2.91
CA ARG A 410 -18.97 34.27 -4.07
C ARG A 410 -17.51 33.87 -3.76
N GLN A 411 -17.08 33.89 -2.50
CA GLN A 411 -15.72 33.48 -2.13
C GLN A 411 -15.51 31.96 -2.10
N CYS A 412 -16.62 31.20 -2.07
CA CYS A 412 -16.60 29.73 -2.03
C CYS A 412 -17.01 29.10 -3.36
N GLU A 413 -17.41 29.93 -4.33
CA GLU A 413 -17.85 29.49 -5.65
C GLU A 413 -16.65 29.11 -6.52
N GLY A 414 -16.78 28.01 -7.25
CA GLY A 414 -15.74 27.55 -8.18
C GLY A 414 -16.30 26.70 -9.30
N ARG A 415 -15.40 26.22 -10.16
CA ARG A 415 -15.70 25.36 -11.31
C ARG A 415 -14.74 24.17 -11.33
N ILE A 416 -15.24 23.08 -11.90
CA ILE A 416 -14.45 21.93 -12.33
C ILE A 416 -14.65 21.84 -13.83
N TRP A 417 -13.56 21.84 -14.59
CA TRP A 417 -13.55 21.74 -16.05
C TRP A 417 -12.99 20.38 -16.44
N GLN A 418 -13.83 19.51 -16.99
CA GLN A 418 -13.41 18.22 -17.50
C GLN A 418 -12.96 18.36 -18.96
N TYR A 419 -11.77 17.84 -19.23
CA TYR A 419 -11.13 17.92 -20.53
C TYR A 419 -11.41 16.69 -21.38
N GLU A 420 -11.36 16.84 -22.71
CA GLU A 420 -11.59 15.73 -23.66
C GLU A 420 -10.61 14.55 -23.49
N ASN A 421 -9.39 14.83 -23.03
CA ASN A 421 -8.37 13.82 -22.76
C ASN A 421 -8.65 12.98 -21.50
N GLY A 422 -9.74 13.25 -20.78
CA GLY A 422 -10.16 12.55 -19.56
C GLY A 422 -9.55 13.08 -18.27
N THR A 423 -8.69 14.10 -18.34
CA THR A 423 -8.24 14.85 -17.15
C THR A 423 -9.18 16.01 -16.84
N TYR A 424 -8.90 16.78 -15.80
CA TYR A 424 -9.72 17.95 -15.46
C TYR A 424 -8.91 18.99 -14.70
N GLY A 425 -9.41 20.22 -14.70
CA GLY A 425 -8.93 21.31 -13.87
C GLY A 425 -10.00 21.73 -12.87
N PHE A 426 -9.59 22.38 -11.78
CA PHE A 426 -10.52 23.06 -10.89
C PHE A 426 -9.98 24.43 -10.47
N GLY A 427 -10.88 25.34 -10.13
CA GLY A 427 -10.52 26.69 -9.70
C GLY A 427 -11.68 27.40 -9.02
N PHE A 428 -11.39 28.24 -8.03
CA PHE A 428 -12.38 29.08 -7.36
C PHE A 428 -12.46 30.46 -8.02
N LEU A 429 -13.62 31.11 -7.98
CA LEU A 429 -13.82 32.45 -8.54
C LEU A 429 -12.97 33.54 -7.88
N ARG A 430 -12.50 33.31 -6.64
CA ARG A 430 -11.56 34.20 -5.96
C ARG A 430 -10.12 34.13 -6.48
N ASP A 431 -9.78 33.04 -7.16
CA ASP A 431 -8.43 32.74 -7.62
C ASP A 431 -8.33 32.98 -9.13
N ASN A 432 -7.23 33.57 -9.58
CA ASN A 432 -6.98 33.85 -11.00
C ASN A 432 -6.33 32.68 -11.75
N TYR A 433 -6.37 31.48 -11.17
CA TYR A 433 -5.74 30.29 -11.75
C TYR A 433 -6.67 29.08 -11.75
N ILE A 434 -6.31 28.08 -12.56
CA ILE A 434 -6.91 26.75 -12.64
C ILE A 434 -5.82 25.74 -12.34
N ILE A 435 -6.03 24.88 -11.34
CA ILE A 435 -5.12 23.76 -11.08
C ILE A 435 -5.52 22.62 -12.00
N ASP A 436 -4.69 22.35 -13.01
CA ASP A 436 -4.85 21.21 -13.89
C ASP A 436 -4.35 19.93 -13.20
N LEU A 437 -5.21 18.92 -13.17
CA LEU A 437 -4.92 17.65 -12.54
C LEU A 437 -4.58 16.59 -13.57
N LYS A 438 -3.41 15.97 -13.42
CA LYS A 438 -2.94 14.85 -14.23
C LYS A 438 -3.00 13.54 -13.45
N HIS A 439 -3.06 12.43 -14.17
CA HIS A 439 -3.00 11.10 -13.55
C HIS A 439 -1.66 10.91 -12.84
N ILE A 440 -1.71 10.32 -11.64
CA ILE A 440 -0.49 9.90 -10.93
C ILE A 440 0.05 8.56 -11.46
N ALA A 441 -0.86 7.70 -11.95
CA ALA A 441 -0.56 6.38 -12.46
C ALA A 441 -1.51 6.00 -13.59
N LYS A 442 -1.04 5.19 -14.52
CA LYS A 442 -1.83 4.62 -15.63
C LYS A 442 -1.53 3.13 -15.73
N ASN A 443 -2.57 2.30 -15.85
CA ASN A 443 -2.45 0.84 -15.92
C ASN A 443 -1.64 0.21 -14.77
N GLY A 444 -1.73 0.79 -13.57
CA GLY A 444 -1.00 0.31 -12.39
C GLY A 444 0.48 0.73 -12.32
N HIS A 445 0.98 1.55 -13.26
CA HIS A 445 2.33 2.08 -13.24
C HIS A 445 2.33 3.58 -12.94
N LEU A 446 3.27 4.02 -12.09
CA LEU A 446 3.47 5.44 -11.78
C LEU A 446 3.96 6.20 -13.01
N LEU A 447 3.50 7.45 -13.16
CA LEU A 447 3.90 8.36 -14.24
C LEU A 447 4.92 9.39 -13.74
N ASP A 448 5.84 9.79 -14.61
CA ASP A 448 6.86 10.83 -14.38
C ASP A 448 7.77 10.54 -13.17
N THR A 449 8.11 9.27 -12.93
CA THR A 449 9.04 8.91 -11.85
C THR A 449 10.47 9.19 -12.24
N ILE A 450 11.20 9.90 -11.37
CA ILE A 450 12.64 10.09 -11.46
C ILE A 450 13.35 9.31 -10.35
N GLU A 451 14.59 8.92 -10.62
CA GLU A 451 15.45 8.34 -9.58
C GLU A 451 15.83 9.44 -8.57
N PRO A 452 15.87 9.12 -7.26
CA PRO A 452 16.35 10.07 -6.27
C PRO A 452 17.81 10.43 -6.58
N CYS A 453 18.09 11.71 -6.84
CA CYS A 453 19.46 12.18 -6.96
C CYS A 453 20.11 12.09 -5.57
N ASN A 454 21.19 11.32 -5.46
CA ASN A 454 22.02 11.27 -4.26
C ASN A 454 22.85 12.56 -4.19
N ASP A 455 22.28 13.65 -3.68
CA ASP A 455 23.01 14.87 -3.31
C ASP A 455 23.62 14.78 -1.91
#